data_AF-A0ABD3V3Z0-F1
#
_entry.id   AF-A0ABD3V3Z0-F1
#
_cell.length_a   1.000
_cell.length_b   1.000
_cell.length_c   1.000
_cell.angle_alpha   90.00
_cell.angle_beta   90.00
_cell.angle_gamma   90.00
#
_symmetry.space_group_name_H-M   'P 1'
#
loop_
_entity.id
_entity.type
_entity.pdbx_description
1 polymer ?
#
loop_
_entity_poly.entity_id
_entity_poly.type
_entity_poly.pdbx_seq_one_letter_code
_entity_poly.pdbx_strand_id
1 'polypeptide(L)'
;NDTAQLSDDLPDLENNVTYIDQSGLSNLKKSVDHDTVQFGPFPSNDEPQDLSETIPIDSSFTSTTLNPPQLELFIRRGYAMEDLIEAFEKESSLGCSNFLSGDDLGGVLRDTLTEFWQDFYNKSTLGTKIKIPYLRHDFGHSKWDAIGRILEVSYEQCGFFPVMLSRAFINHAVYVTHATWQTQQYLLEDFLNFVNDSDRDILTKALQDFEQADTDDVMEENIHQTVMEIAEKELIQEPMFVIDTWAPHLTKMGLTSAELDKIYEKCKPTSKRVISMISFSSNMTESQNTVSKYLCSDSICTSKIEVTFVHLDGLSSHHVAHTCRDVLELPDDYQSYPDFRSQFLEILKSNVWVMDIV
;
A
#
# COMPACT_ATOMS: atom_id res chain seq x y z
N ASN A 1 13.70 -5.47 82.00
CA ASN A 1 14.78 -4.98 81.13
C ASN A 1 14.57 -5.55 79.74
N ASP A 2 13.44 -5.28 79.08
CA ASP A 2 13.00 -3.99 78.52
C ASP A 2 13.81 -3.55 77.30
N THR A 3 13.07 -3.41 76.19
CA THR A 3 13.16 -2.37 75.13
C THR A 3 14.42 -2.34 74.23
N ALA A 4 14.39 -1.89 72.98
CA ALA A 4 13.42 -1.71 71.88
C ALA A 4 14.21 -1.01 70.74
N GLN A 5 13.82 -1.25 69.47
CA GLN A 5 13.94 -0.36 68.27
C GLN A 5 15.37 -0.02 67.75
N LEU A 6 15.67 0.27 66.46
CA LEU A 6 15.03 0.80 65.23
C LEU A 6 15.87 0.28 64.02
N SER A 7 15.32 -0.16 62.87
CA SER A 7 14.83 0.55 61.65
C SER A 7 15.85 0.69 60.51
N ASP A 8 15.29 0.88 59.31
CA ASP A 8 15.86 1.21 57.98
C ASP A 8 16.06 -0.02 57.05
N ASP A 9 15.60 -0.08 55.81
CA ASP A 9 14.65 0.70 55.00
C ASP A 9 14.55 -0.02 53.63
N LEU A 10 13.35 -0.12 53.04
CA LEU A 10 13.04 -0.13 51.58
C LEU A 10 11.57 -0.55 51.35
N PRO A 11 10.75 0.23 50.60
CA PRO A 11 9.32 -0.07 50.44
C PRO A 11 8.96 -0.74 49.11
N ASP A 12 8.00 -1.66 49.21
CA ASP A 12 7.18 -2.24 48.14
C ASP A 12 6.11 -1.24 47.64
N LEU A 13 5.82 -1.27 46.34
CA LEU A 13 4.61 -0.68 45.77
C LEU A 13 3.84 -1.75 44.97
N GLU A 14 2.74 -2.21 45.55
CA GLU A 14 1.69 -2.94 44.84
C GLU A 14 0.32 -2.26 45.09
N ASN A 15 -0.46 -2.19 44.01
CA ASN A 15 -1.93 -2.17 43.93
C ASN A 15 -2.72 -0.94 44.43
N ASN A 16 -3.42 -0.28 43.50
CA ASN A 16 -4.87 -0.06 43.61
C ASN A 16 -5.53 0.31 42.27
N VAL A 17 -6.47 -0.54 41.87
CA VAL A 17 -7.47 -0.36 40.81
C VAL A 17 -8.74 0.23 41.45
N THR A 18 -9.39 1.21 40.81
CA THR A 18 -10.79 1.55 41.11
C THR A 18 -11.57 1.99 39.87
N TYR A 19 -12.76 1.38 39.75
CA TYR A 19 -13.80 1.57 38.74
C TYR A 19 -14.48 2.95 38.83
N ILE A 20 -14.98 3.47 37.70
CA ILE A 20 -15.91 4.62 37.67
C ILE A 20 -17.25 4.19 37.07
N ASP A 21 -18.31 4.43 37.84
CA ASP A 21 -19.72 4.17 37.55
C ASP A 21 -20.41 5.41 36.93
N GLN A 22 -21.42 5.15 36.10
CA GLN A 22 -22.26 6.12 35.41
C GLN A 22 -23.41 6.60 36.31
N SER A 23 -23.36 7.84 36.79
CA SER A 23 -24.57 8.60 37.11
C SER A 23 -24.27 10.10 37.17
N GLY A 24 -25.09 10.93 36.50
CA GLY A 24 -25.13 12.37 36.78
C GLY A 24 -25.18 13.34 35.60
N LEU A 25 -25.96 13.08 34.55
CA LEU A 25 -26.51 14.17 33.73
C LEU A 25 -27.55 14.94 34.55
N SER A 26 -27.21 16.12 35.06
CA SER A 26 -28.11 17.28 35.21
C SER A 26 -27.43 18.39 36.00
N ASN A 27 -27.11 19.51 35.34
CA ASN A 27 -27.64 20.84 35.65
C ASN A 27 -26.83 21.94 34.96
N LEU A 28 -27.47 22.50 33.94
CA LEU A 28 -27.19 23.81 33.36
C LEU A 28 -27.35 24.92 34.43
N LYS A 29 -26.39 25.85 34.47
CA LYS A 29 -26.52 27.32 34.22
C LYS A 29 -25.73 28.22 35.19
N LYS A 30 -25.00 29.14 34.54
CA LYS A 30 -24.63 30.52 34.94
C LYS A 30 -23.52 30.70 35.98
N SER A 31 -22.39 31.24 35.51
CA SER A 31 -21.88 32.56 35.95
C SER A 31 -20.73 32.99 35.04
N VAL A 32 -20.89 34.14 34.40
CA VAL A 32 -19.82 34.91 33.76
C VAL A 32 -19.28 35.85 34.84
N ASP A 33 -17.97 35.87 35.09
CA ASP A 33 -17.27 37.15 35.20
C ASP A 33 -15.78 37.02 34.88
N HIS A 34 -15.28 38.09 34.27
CA HIS A 34 -13.96 38.31 33.70
C HIS A 34 -13.08 39.03 34.74
N ASP A 35 -11.81 38.66 34.87
CA ASP A 35 -10.75 39.61 35.25
C ASP A 35 -9.77 39.73 34.09
N THR A 36 -9.53 40.97 33.67
CA THR A 36 -8.93 41.39 32.39
C THR A 36 -7.68 42.22 32.66
N VAL A 37 -6.64 42.17 31.82
CA VAL A 37 -5.77 43.34 31.55
C VAL A 37 -5.30 43.37 30.08
N GLN A 38 -5.44 44.54 29.45
CA GLN A 38 -5.19 44.93 28.06
C GLN A 38 -3.85 45.65 27.84
N PHE A 39 -3.43 45.84 26.56
CA PHE A 39 -2.62 46.98 26.11
C PHE A 39 -2.94 47.40 24.63
N GLY A 40 -3.16 48.70 24.36
CA GLY A 40 -3.21 49.33 23.02
C GLY A 40 -4.35 50.36 22.83
N PRO A 41 -4.17 51.50 22.11
CA PRO A 41 -4.98 52.70 22.33
C PRO A 41 -6.38 52.62 21.68
N PHE A 42 -7.40 53.01 22.44
CA PHE A 42 -8.76 53.22 21.93
C PHE A 42 -8.90 54.63 21.34
N PRO A 43 -9.40 54.78 20.11
CA PRO A 43 -9.83 56.08 19.63
C PRO A 43 -11.11 56.51 20.36
N SER A 44 -11.17 57.78 20.73
CA SER A 44 -12.32 58.44 21.36
C SER A 44 -13.51 58.54 20.40
N ASN A 45 -14.72 58.31 20.94
CA ASN A 45 -16.01 58.25 20.24
C ASN A 45 -16.57 59.61 19.75
N ASP A 46 -15.77 60.50 19.18
CA ASP A 46 -16.27 61.79 18.65
C ASP A 46 -15.50 62.26 17.38
N GLU A 47 -15.34 61.39 16.38
CA GLU A 47 -15.02 61.84 15.01
C GLU A 47 -15.96 61.18 13.99
N PRO A 48 -16.55 61.93 13.04
CA PRO A 48 -17.32 61.36 11.96
C PRO A 48 -16.41 60.54 11.04
N GLN A 49 -16.65 59.23 10.95
CA GLN A 49 -15.96 58.37 10.00
C GLN A 49 -16.32 58.79 8.56
N ASP A 50 -15.35 59.34 7.85
CA ASP A 50 -15.41 59.55 6.41
C ASP A 50 -15.39 58.18 5.71
N LEU A 51 -16.52 57.79 5.12
CA LEU A 51 -16.70 56.52 4.39
C LEU A 51 -16.44 56.67 2.88
N SER A 52 -15.71 57.70 2.44
CA SER A 52 -15.49 57.96 1.02
C SER A 52 -14.54 56.99 0.28
N GLU A 53 -13.93 56.03 0.97
CA GLU A 53 -13.07 55.00 0.34
C GLU A 53 -13.65 53.57 0.39
N THR A 54 -14.95 53.40 0.13
CA THR A 54 -15.48 52.06 -0.19
C THR A 54 -15.85 51.99 -1.68
N ILE A 55 -14.98 51.38 -2.48
CA ILE A 55 -15.29 51.03 -3.88
C ILE A 55 -16.29 49.86 -3.87
N PRO A 56 -17.43 49.93 -4.59
CA PRO A 56 -18.31 48.78 -4.72
C PRO A 56 -17.64 47.70 -5.57
N ILE A 57 -17.51 46.49 -5.02
CA ILE A 57 -17.05 45.32 -5.78
C ILE A 57 -18.14 45.01 -6.80
N ASP A 58 -17.83 45.27 -8.07
CA ASP A 58 -18.65 44.93 -9.22
C ASP A 58 -18.79 43.40 -9.28
N SER A 59 -20.02 42.90 -9.19
CA SER A 59 -20.38 41.49 -9.20
C SER A 59 -20.36 40.95 -10.64
N SER A 60 -19.17 40.97 -11.23
CA SER A 60 -18.85 40.35 -12.52
C SER A 60 -17.54 39.56 -12.42
N PHE A 61 -17.44 38.65 -11.44
CA PHE A 61 -16.48 37.55 -11.54
C PHE A 61 -17.04 36.51 -12.51
N THR A 62 -16.65 36.63 -13.77
CA THR A 62 -16.61 35.50 -14.69
C THR A 62 -15.78 34.39 -14.03
N SER A 63 -16.39 33.22 -13.86
CA SER A 63 -15.71 32.01 -13.41
C SER A 63 -14.64 31.61 -14.43
N THR A 64 -13.44 32.14 -14.28
CA THR A 64 -12.23 31.55 -14.87
C THR A 64 -12.02 30.23 -14.15
N THR A 65 -12.30 29.13 -14.83
CA THR A 65 -11.83 27.79 -14.47
C THR A 65 -10.30 27.80 -14.50
N LEU A 66 -9.68 28.16 -13.38
CA LEU A 66 -8.27 27.88 -13.14
C LEU A 66 -8.15 26.36 -13.02
N ASN A 67 -7.60 25.72 -14.05
CA ASN A 67 -7.12 24.35 -13.92
C ASN A 67 -6.16 24.30 -12.71
N PRO A 68 -6.24 23.27 -11.85
CA PRO A 68 -5.26 23.10 -10.79
C PRO A 68 -3.85 23.08 -11.39
N PRO A 69 -2.83 23.60 -10.69
CA PRO A 69 -1.47 23.66 -11.19
C PRO A 69 -1.01 22.25 -11.57
N GLN A 70 -0.81 22.02 -12.88
CA GLN A 70 -0.14 20.83 -13.38
C GLN A 70 1.33 20.98 -13.02
N LEU A 71 1.75 20.31 -11.95
CA LEU A 71 3.17 20.14 -11.68
C LEU A 71 3.68 19.03 -12.62
N GLU A 72 4.87 19.20 -13.18
CA GLU A 72 5.50 18.23 -14.06
C GLU A 72 6.64 17.55 -13.30
N LEU A 73 6.61 16.22 -13.24
CA LEU A 73 7.64 15.43 -12.57
C LEU A 73 8.58 14.81 -13.60
N PHE A 74 9.87 15.04 -13.41
CA PHE A 74 10.92 14.43 -14.21
C PHE A 74 11.49 13.23 -13.44
N ILE A 75 11.13 12.03 -13.88
CA ILE A 75 11.56 10.78 -13.25
C ILE A 75 12.54 10.08 -14.17
N ARG A 76 13.72 9.77 -13.64
CA ARG A 76 14.78 9.07 -14.37
C ARG A 76 14.52 7.58 -14.31
N ARG A 77 14.60 6.94 -15.49
CA ARG A 77 14.48 5.49 -15.63
C ARG A 77 15.54 4.76 -14.79
N GLY A 78 15.13 3.76 -14.03
CA GLY A 78 15.98 3.02 -13.08
C GLY A 78 16.22 3.73 -11.74
N TYR A 79 15.56 4.87 -11.52
CA TYR A 79 15.65 5.68 -10.30
C TYR A 79 14.26 6.17 -9.83
N ALA A 80 13.19 5.48 -10.24
CA ALA A 80 11.82 5.87 -9.87
C ALA A 80 11.63 5.96 -8.35
N MET A 81 12.28 5.09 -7.58
CA MET A 81 12.22 5.10 -6.12
C MET A 81 12.79 6.40 -5.53
N GLU A 82 14.01 6.76 -5.91
CA GLU A 82 14.69 7.94 -5.39
C GLU A 82 14.00 9.23 -5.84
N ASP A 83 13.63 9.33 -7.12
CA ASP A 83 13.04 10.54 -7.69
C ASP A 83 11.63 10.80 -7.16
N LEU A 84 10.80 9.76 -6.97
CA LEU A 84 9.47 9.92 -6.40
C LEU A 84 9.52 10.30 -4.92
N ILE A 85 10.38 9.65 -4.12
CA ILE A 85 10.53 10.02 -2.71
C ILE A 85 10.97 11.48 -2.62
N GLU A 86 12.00 11.89 -3.37
CA GLU A 86 12.49 13.27 -3.37
C GLU A 86 11.40 14.28 -3.78
N ALA A 87 10.59 13.95 -4.79
CA ALA A 87 9.48 14.80 -5.21
C ALA A 87 8.45 14.98 -4.09
N PHE A 88 7.97 13.88 -3.50
CA PHE A 88 6.95 13.90 -2.45
C PHE A 88 7.45 14.48 -1.12
N GLU A 89 8.73 14.37 -0.82
CA GLU A 89 9.35 15.04 0.33
C GLU A 89 9.34 16.57 0.19
N LYS A 90 9.57 17.08 -1.03
CA LYS A 90 9.65 18.53 -1.29
C LYS A 90 8.28 19.19 -1.36
N GLU A 91 7.30 18.52 -1.94
CA GLU A 91 6.00 19.11 -2.24
C GLU A 91 4.88 18.34 -1.54
N SER A 92 4.29 18.96 -0.52
CA SER A 92 3.22 18.37 0.30
C SER A 92 1.86 18.31 -0.40
N SER A 93 1.69 19.06 -1.50
CA SER A 93 0.45 19.11 -2.28
C SER A 93 0.45 18.20 -3.52
N LEU A 94 1.50 17.40 -3.72
CA LEU A 94 1.61 16.45 -4.83
C LEU A 94 0.45 15.44 -4.82
N GLY A 95 -0.39 15.52 -5.87
CA GLY A 95 -1.39 14.52 -6.27
C GLY A 95 -1.16 14.07 -7.72
N CYS A 96 -1.87 13.05 -8.21
CA CYS A 96 -1.51 12.42 -9.50
C CYS A 96 -1.80 13.27 -10.76
N SER A 97 -2.62 14.32 -10.67
CA SER A 97 -2.82 15.29 -11.76
C SER A 97 -1.52 16.03 -12.14
N ASN A 98 -0.47 15.84 -11.34
CA ASN A 98 0.87 16.37 -11.51
C ASN A 98 1.87 15.36 -12.14
N PHE A 99 1.40 14.22 -12.64
CA PHE A 99 2.25 13.13 -13.16
C PHE A 99 2.12 12.95 -14.67
N LEU A 100 1.18 13.66 -15.31
CA LEU A 100 0.83 13.44 -16.70
C LEU A 100 1.40 14.56 -17.57
N SER A 101 2.59 14.31 -18.12
CA SER A 101 3.03 14.97 -19.34
C SER A 101 2.79 14.03 -20.51
N GLY A 102 1.95 14.44 -21.46
CA GLY A 102 1.67 13.72 -22.70
C GLY A 102 0.32 12.99 -22.71
N ASP A 103 -0.22 12.77 -23.91
CA ASP A 103 -1.51 12.15 -24.25
C ASP A 103 -1.72 10.69 -23.76
N ASP A 104 -1.07 10.28 -22.67
CA ASP A 104 -1.07 8.89 -22.22
C ASP A 104 -2.10 8.61 -21.12
N LEU A 105 -2.88 7.55 -21.31
CA LEU A 105 -4.05 7.15 -20.52
C LEU A 105 -3.69 6.54 -19.14
N GLY A 106 -2.61 7.00 -18.51
CA GLY A 106 -2.12 6.52 -17.21
C GLY A 106 -1.16 5.32 -17.29
N GLY A 107 -0.70 4.92 -18.47
CA GLY A 107 0.26 3.83 -18.68
C GLY A 107 1.64 4.14 -18.08
N VAL A 108 2.22 5.29 -18.43
CA VAL A 108 3.52 5.76 -17.89
C VAL A 108 3.52 5.81 -16.35
N LEU A 109 2.43 6.28 -15.73
CA LEU A 109 2.31 6.31 -14.27
C LEU A 109 2.35 4.90 -13.68
N ARG A 110 1.61 3.95 -14.24
CA ARG A 110 1.57 2.56 -13.76
C ARG A 110 2.94 1.90 -13.87
N ASP A 111 3.66 2.12 -14.96
CA ASP A 111 5.01 1.60 -15.13
C ASP A 111 5.98 2.21 -14.11
N THR A 112 5.91 3.53 -13.91
CA THR A 112 6.72 4.24 -12.92
C THR A 112 6.45 3.72 -11.50
N LEU A 113 5.17 3.55 -11.13
CA LEU A 113 4.77 2.99 -9.84
C LEU A 113 5.20 1.53 -9.69
N THR A 114 5.13 0.76 -10.77
CA THR A 114 5.62 -0.63 -10.77
C THR A 114 7.12 -0.67 -10.50
N GLU A 115 7.91 0.17 -11.19
CA GLU A 115 9.35 0.31 -10.95
C GLU A 115 9.62 0.73 -9.50
N PHE A 116 8.92 1.77 -9.02
CA PHE A 116 9.02 2.26 -7.64
C PHE A 116 8.82 1.15 -6.61
N TRP A 117 7.71 0.41 -6.70
CA TRP A 117 7.36 -0.59 -5.70
C TRP A 117 8.25 -1.82 -5.77
N GLN A 118 8.71 -2.22 -6.97
CA GLN A 118 9.73 -3.27 -7.09
C GLN A 118 11.02 -2.89 -6.38
N ASP A 119 11.51 -1.67 -6.61
CA ASP A 119 12.70 -1.16 -5.93
C ASP A 119 12.48 -1.03 -4.42
N PHE A 120 11.32 -0.55 -3.98
CA PHE A 120 10.95 -0.48 -2.58
C PHE A 120 10.97 -1.87 -1.92
N TYR A 121 10.38 -2.89 -2.56
CA TYR A 121 10.41 -4.26 -2.06
C TYR A 121 11.83 -4.81 -1.95
N ASN A 122 12.68 -4.51 -2.91
CA ASN A 122 14.05 -5.03 -2.93
C ASN A 122 15.00 -4.29 -1.96
N LYS A 123 14.82 -2.98 -1.81
CA LYS A 123 15.76 -2.10 -1.09
C LYS A 123 15.29 -1.69 0.31
N SER A 124 13.99 -1.80 0.61
CA SER A 124 13.40 -1.24 1.83
C SER A 124 12.45 -2.19 2.58
N THR A 125 12.39 -3.47 2.19
CA THR A 125 11.58 -4.46 2.90
C THR A 125 12.33 -5.76 3.19
N LEU A 126 11.87 -6.50 4.20
CA LEU A 126 12.26 -7.86 4.52
C LEU A 126 11.15 -8.85 4.18
N GLY A 127 11.49 -10.13 4.15
CA GLY A 127 10.56 -11.23 3.89
C GLY A 127 10.67 -11.80 2.48
N THR A 128 10.03 -12.96 2.26
CA THR A 128 10.07 -13.68 0.99
C THR A 128 8.86 -13.39 0.12
N LYS A 129 7.76 -14.14 0.28
CA LYS A 129 6.54 -14.03 -0.52
C LYS A 129 5.72 -12.81 -0.13
N ILE A 130 5.72 -12.47 1.17
CA ILE A 130 5.23 -11.20 1.66
C ILE A 130 6.38 -10.33 2.16
N LYS A 131 6.14 -9.02 2.16
CA LYS A 131 7.12 -8.00 2.44
C LYS A 131 6.69 -7.13 3.62
N ILE A 132 7.65 -6.78 4.46
CA ILE A 132 7.48 -5.86 5.59
C ILE A 132 8.54 -4.75 5.48
N PRO A 133 8.16 -3.46 5.53
CA PRO A 133 9.14 -2.38 5.60
C PRO A 133 10.07 -2.56 6.78
N TYR A 134 11.39 -2.49 6.57
CA TYR A 134 12.34 -2.50 7.67
C TYR A 134 12.86 -1.10 7.96
N LEU A 135 13.14 -0.82 9.22
CA LEU A 135 13.61 0.50 9.63
C LEU A 135 15.02 0.76 9.10
N ARG A 136 15.12 1.78 8.26
CA ARG A 136 16.36 2.24 7.65
C ARG A 136 16.87 3.48 8.36
N HIS A 137 18.16 3.50 8.68
CA HIS A 137 18.80 4.64 9.33
C HIS A 137 18.77 5.92 8.47
N ASP A 138 18.71 5.79 7.15
CA ASP A 138 18.68 6.90 6.19
C ASP A 138 17.25 7.33 5.81
N PHE A 139 16.22 6.69 6.40
CA PHE A 139 14.81 7.02 6.20
C PHE A 139 14.22 7.56 7.50
N GLY A 140 14.19 8.89 7.61
CA GLY A 140 13.44 9.58 8.66
C GLY A 140 11.94 9.68 8.34
N HIS A 141 11.20 10.37 9.22
CA HIS A 141 9.76 10.59 9.07
C HIS A 141 9.38 11.15 7.69
N SER A 142 10.11 12.15 7.19
CA SER A 142 9.85 12.79 5.89
C SER A 142 9.77 11.80 4.73
N LYS A 143 10.74 10.87 4.63
CA LYS A 143 10.74 9.84 3.58
C LYS A 143 9.62 8.83 3.75
N TRP A 144 9.41 8.33 4.96
CA TRP A 144 8.32 7.37 5.20
C TRP A 144 6.96 8.00 4.95
N ASP A 145 6.76 9.26 5.31
CA ASP A 145 5.55 10.05 5.02
C ASP A 145 5.35 10.20 3.51
N ALA A 146 6.41 10.56 2.78
CA ALA A 146 6.40 10.64 1.32
C ALA A 146 5.94 9.32 0.67
N ILE A 147 6.42 8.17 1.16
CA ILE A 147 6.01 6.85 0.64
C ILE A 147 4.55 6.54 0.96
N GLY A 148 4.08 6.90 2.16
CA GLY A 148 2.66 6.78 2.53
C GLY A 148 1.76 7.61 1.62
N ARG A 149 2.21 8.82 1.25
CA ARG A 149 1.51 9.69 0.29
C ARG A 149 1.57 9.17 -1.14
N ILE A 150 2.70 8.60 -1.57
CA ILE A 150 2.81 7.91 -2.87
C ILE A 150 1.75 6.80 -2.92
N LEU A 151 1.60 6.01 -1.85
CA LEU A 151 0.59 4.96 -1.77
C LEU A 151 -0.85 5.52 -1.86
N GLU A 152 -1.18 6.57 -1.11
CA GLU A 152 -2.46 7.30 -1.18
C GLU A 152 -2.79 7.72 -2.61
N VAL A 153 -1.89 8.47 -3.24
CA VAL A 153 -2.06 8.99 -4.59
C VAL A 153 -2.15 7.87 -5.63
N SER A 154 -1.33 6.82 -5.49
CA SER A 154 -1.33 5.65 -6.38
C SER A 154 -2.70 4.97 -6.39
N TYR A 155 -3.29 4.78 -5.21
CA TYR A 155 -4.57 4.11 -5.08
C TYR A 155 -5.71 4.97 -5.61
N GLU A 156 -5.80 6.23 -5.19
CA GLU A 156 -6.88 7.15 -5.59
C GLU A 156 -6.97 7.36 -7.09
N GLN A 157 -5.83 7.42 -7.78
CA GLN A 157 -5.78 7.92 -9.15
C GLN A 157 -5.69 6.82 -10.19
N CYS A 158 -5.03 5.69 -9.89
CA CYS A 158 -4.88 4.60 -10.85
C CYS A 158 -5.26 3.22 -10.30
N GLY A 159 -5.74 3.15 -9.05
CA GLY A 159 -6.14 1.90 -8.39
C GLY A 159 -4.96 0.97 -8.10
N PHE A 160 -3.73 1.49 -8.13
CA PHE A 160 -2.54 0.70 -7.84
C PHE A 160 -2.43 0.47 -6.33
N PHE A 161 -2.18 -0.79 -5.93
CA PHE A 161 -1.98 -1.15 -4.52
C PHE A 161 -0.80 -2.14 -4.37
N PRO A 162 0.12 -1.93 -3.41
CA PRO A 162 1.32 -2.74 -3.20
C PRO A 162 1.02 -4.05 -2.46
N VAL A 163 0.36 -4.98 -3.15
CA VAL A 163 -0.15 -6.24 -2.58
C VAL A 163 0.89 -7.24 -2.07
N MET A 164 2.19 -7.02 -2.29
CA MET A 164 3.22 -7.84 -1.63
C MET A 164 3.44 -7.45 -0.17
N LEU A 165 2.97 -6.28 0.28
CA LEU A 165 3.01 -5.92 1.69
C LEU A 165 2.08 -6.82 2.50
N SER A 166 2.50 -7.22 3.70
CA SER A 166 1.65 -8.00 4.61
C SER A 166 0.27 -7.40 4.78
N ARG A 167 -0.75 -8.25 4.73
CA ARG A 167 -2.13 -7.90 5.06
C ARG A 167 -2.25 -7.49 6.52
N ALA A 168 -1.59 -8.21 7.43
CA ALA A 168 -1.55 -7.84 8.85
C ALA A 168 -1.00 -6.41 9.02
N PHE A 169 0.12 -6.09 8.39
CA PHE A 169 0.72 -4.74 8.39
C PHE A 169 -0.23 -3.66 7.85
N ILE A 170 -0.82 -3.87 6.66
CA ILE A 170 -1.73 -2.88 6.04
C ILE A 170 -3.02 -2.72 6.86
N ASN A 171 -3.61 -3.81 7.35
CA ASN A 171 -4.80 -3.74 8.19
C ASN A 171 -4.51 -2.96 9.48
N HIS A 172 -3.32 -3.13 10.06
CA HIS A 172 -2.93 -2.37 11.24
C HIS A 172 -2.84 -0.87 10.95
N ALA A 173 -2.23 -0.48 9.82
CA ALA A 173 -2.13 0.91 9.40
C ALA A 173 -3.48 1.55 9.02
N VAL A 174 -4.41 0.78 8.44
CA VAL A 174 -5.74 1.28 8.06
C VAL A 174 -6.68 1.37 9.27
N TYR A 175 -6.59 0.43 10.23
CA TYR A 175 -7.52 0.30 11.34
C TYR A 175 -6.89 0.57 12.71
N VAL A 176 -5.89 1.45 12.83
CA VAL A 176 -5.10 1.69 14.06
C VAL A 176 -5.93 1.70 15.36
N THR A 177 -7.15 2.25 15.36
CA THR A 177 -8.04 2.32 16.53
C THR A 177 -8.75 1.00 16.90
N HIS A 178 -8.84 0.05 15.97
CA HIS A 178 -9.53 -1.24 16.10
C HIS A 178 -8.68 -2.44 15.69
N ALA A 179 -7.39 -2.24 15.40
CA ALA A 179 -6.54 -3.14 14.62
C ALA A 179 -6.38 -4.56 15.17
N THR A 180 -6.76 -4.83 16.42
CA THR A 180 -6.43 -6.09 17.11
C THR A 180 -7.02 -7.31 16.42
N TRP A 181 -8.32 -7.34 16.13
CA TRP A 181 -8.94 -8.55 15.54
C TRP A 181 -8.72 -8.66 14.03
N GLN A 182 -8.74 -7.54 13.29
CA GLN A 182 -8.50 -7.53 11.83
C GLN A 182 -7.06 -7.92 11.49
N THR A 183 -6.10 -7.59 12.35
CA THR A 183 -4.68 -7.93 12.15
C THR A 183 -4.43 -9.39 12.51
N GLN A 184 -4.99 -9.88 13.62
CA GLN A 184 -4.71 -11.22 14.14
C GLN A 184 -5.07 -12.34 13.16
N GLN A 185 -6.16 -12.22 12.40
CA GLN A 185 -6.59 -13.26 11.46
C GLN A 185 -5.59 -13.53 10.32
N TYR A 186 -4.74 -12.55 9.96
CA TYR A 186 -3.77 -12.71 8.88
C TYR A 186 -2.36 -13.05 9.39
N LEU A 187 -2.12 -12.87 10.69
CA LEU A 187 -0.77 -12.83 11.26
C LEU A 187 0.02 -14.12 11.01
N LEU A 188 -0.60 -15.28 11.25
CA LEU A 188 0.05 -16.57 11.06
C LEU A 188 0.34 -16.86 9.58
N GLU A 189 -0.64 -16.67 8.69
CA GLU A 189 -0.47 -16.90 7.25
C GLU A 189 0.60 -15.97 6.67
N ASP A 190 0.56 -14.69 7.03
CA ASP A 190 1.53 -13.72 6.59
C ASP A 190 2.93 -14.07 7.13
N PHE A 191 3.06 -14.44 8.40
CA PHE A 191 4.37 -14.79 8.98
C PHE A 191 5.00 -16.02 8.31
N LEU A 192 4.20 -17.06 8.05
CA LEU A 192 4.65 -18.24 7.31
C LEU A 192 5.08 -17.90 5.87
N ASN A 193 4.53 -16.84 5.27
CA ASN A 193 4.92 -16.32 3.96
C ASN A 193 6.03 -15.26 4.02
N PHE A 194 6.36 -14.75 5.20
CA PHE A 194 7.46 -13.82 5.46
C PHE A 194 8.78 -14.57 5.56
N VAL A 195 8.82 -15.65 6.33
CA VAL A 195 10.02 -16.48 6.50
C VAL A 195 10.41 -17.20 5.21
N ASN A 196 11.62 -17.76 5.16
CA ASN A 196 12.06 -18.54 4.01
C ASN A 196 11.33 -19.89 3.91
N ASP A 197 11.41 -20.54 2.74
CA ASP A 197 10.69 -21.80 2.49
C ASP A 197 11.07 -22.91 3.47
N SER A 198 12.34 -22.98 3.90
CA SER A 198 12.82 -23.99 4.85
C SER A 198 12.20 -23.79 6.23
N ASP A 199 12.25 -22.56 6.75
CA ASP A 199 11.72 -22.22 8.07
C ASP A 199 10.19 -22.34 8.08
N ARG A 200 9.50 -21.93 7.00
CA ARG A 200 8.07 -22.14 6.86
C ARG A 200 7.71 -23.61 7.00
N ASP A 201 8.41 -24.49 6.29
CA ASP A 201 8.09 -25.91 6.28
C ASP A 201 8.34 -26.56 7.66
N ILE A 202 9.36 -26.09 8.41
CA ILE A 202 9.62 -26.51 9.79
C ILE A 202 8.51 -26.02 10.72
N LEU A 203 8.18 -24.73 10.68
CA LEU A 203 7.15 -24.12 11.52
C LEU A 203 5.77 -24.74 11.27
N THR A 204 5.42 -24.98 10.01
CA THR A 204 4.14 -25.60 9.63
C THR A 204 4.02 -27.01 10.20
N LYS A 205 5.10 -27.81 10.15
CA LYS A 205 5.11 -29.15 10.75
C LYS A 205 5.01 -29.08 12.27
N ALA A 206 5.77 -28.20 12.90
CA ALA A 206 5.77 -28.07 14.35
C ALA A 206 4.40 -27.63 14.90
N LEU A 207 3.68 -26.75 14.18
CA LEU A 207 2.31 -26.36 14.50
C LEU A 207 1.34 -27.55 14.36
N GLN A 208 1.45 -28.34 13.29
CA GLN A 208 0.59 -29.51 13.07
C GLN A 208 0.83 -30.64 14.07
N ASP A 209 2.09 -30.90 14.42
CA ASP A 209 2.46 -31.94 15.39
C ASP A 209 1.94 -31.59 16.79
N PHE A 210 1.96 -30.30 17.15
CA PHE A 210 1.44 -29.81 18.43
C PHE A 210 -0.09 -29.93 18.52
N GLU A 211 -0.83 -29.64 17.44
CA GLU A 211 -2.29 -29.83 17.39
C GLU A 211 -2.71 -31.30 17.60
N GLN A 212 -1.83 -32.26 17.31
CA GLN A 212 -2.09 -33.69 17.41
C GLN A 212 -1.63 -34.31 18.73
N ALA A 213 -0.91 -33.57 19.58
CA ALA A 213 -0.38 -34.06 20.84
C ALA A 213 -1.48 -34.21 21.91
N ASP A 214 -1.39 -35.24 22.74
CA ASP A 214 -2.35 -35.49 23.82
C ASP A 214 -2.16 -34.45 24.94
N THR A 215 -3.21 -33.68 25.22
CA THR A 215 -3.17 -32.44 26.02
C THR A 215 -2.82 -32.62 27.50
N ASP A 216 -2.85 -33.85 28.02
CA ASP A 216 -2.58 -34.14 29.43
C ASP A 216 -1.08 -33.99 29.81
N ASP A 217 -0.16 -33.96 28.82
CA ASP A 217 1.28 -33.77 29.03
C ASP A 217 1.78 -32.38 28.59
N VAL A 218 0.90 -31.48 28.11
CA VAL A 218 1.30 -30.19 27.52
C VAL A 218 1.27 -29.08 28.57
N MET A 219 2.31 -29.04 29.41
CA MET A 219 2.67 -27.86 30.19
C MET A 219 4.11 -27.46 29.89
N GLU A 220 4.25 -26.42 29.06
CA GLU A 220 5.38 -25.47 28.90
C GLU A 220 5.26 -24.85 27.48
N GLU A 221 4.92 -23.56 27.40
CA GLU A 221 4.80 -22.70 26.20
C GLU A 221 4.19 -23.33 24.92
N ASN A 222 2.93 -22.98 24.65
CA ASN A 222 2.24 -23.34 23.41
C ASN A 222 2.99 -22.78 22.19
N ILE A 223 3.55 -23.65 21.33
CA ILE A 223 4.29 -23.24 20.13
C ILE A 223 3.47 -22.32 19.23
N HIS A 224 2.15 -22.52 19.15
CA HIS A 224 1.27 -21.62 18.41
C HIS A 224 1.32 -20.21 18.99
N GLN A 225 1.27 -20.09 20.33
CA GLN A 225 1.36 -18.80 21.01
C GLN A 225 2.73 -18.14 20.76
N THR A 226 3.82 -18.90 20.90
CA THR A 226 5.18 -18.37 20.63
C THR A 226 5.33 -17.89 19.19
N VAL A 227 4.84 -18.66 18.21
CA VAL A 227 4.88 -18.25 16.80
C VAL A 227 4.05 -16.99 16.56
N MET A 228 2.86 -16.88 17.18
CA MET A 228 2.02 -15.69 17.07
C MET A 228 2.69 -14.46 17.70
N GLU A 229 3.37 -14.60 18.83
CA GLU A 229 4.11 -13.51 19.48
C GLU A 229 5.29 -13.04 18.62
N ILE A 230 6.04 -13.97 18.03
CA ILE A 230 7.12 -13.64 17.07
C ILE A 230 6.52 -12.95 15.84
N ALA A 231 5.43 -13.46 15.30
CA ALA A 231 4.77 -12.86 14.14
C ALA A 231 4.29 -11.43 14.44
N GLU A 232 3.71 -11.19 15.61
CA GLU A 232 3.30 -9.84 16.03
C GLU A 232 4.49 -8.90 16.15
N LYS A 233 5.58 -9.39 16.74
CA LYS A 233 6.81 -8.61 16.85
C LYS A 233 7.35 -8.22 15.48
N GLU A 234 7.58 -9.19 14.60
CA GLU A 234 8.24 -8.98 13.29
C GLU A 234 7.36 -8.20 12.30
N LEU A 235 6.07 -8.51 12.24
CA LEU A 235 5.18 -7.94 11.22
C LEU A 235 4.55 -6.61 11.64
N ILE A 236 4.45 -6.33 12.95
CA ILE A 236 3.74 -5.17 13.49
C ILE A 236 4.64 -4.30 14.36
N GLN A 237 5.28 -4.86 15.39
CA GLN A 237 6.00 -4.05 16.38
C GLN A 237 7.30 -3.45 15.82
N GLU A 238 8.09 -4.22 15.06
CA GLU A 238 9.31 -3.71 14.44
C GLU A 238 9.04 -2.61 13.40
N PRO A 239 8.07 -2.74 12.48
CA PRO A 239 7.75 -1.68 11.54
C PRO A 239 6.76 -0.62 12.08
N MET A 240 6.47 -0.60 13.39
CA MET A 240 5.44 0.27 13.99
C MET A 240 5.61 1.74 13.63
N PHE A 241 6.85 2.25 13.58
CA PHE A 241 7.12 3.63 13.16
C PHE A 241 6.66 3.92 11.73
N VAL A 242 6.81 2.96 10.81
CA VAL A 242 6.31 3.07 9.44
C VAL A 242 4.79 3.02 9.43
N ILE A 243 4.19 2.11 10.20
CA ILE A 243 2.73 2.00 10.37
C ILE A 243 2.13 3.33 10.81
N ASP A 244 2.67 3.91 11.89
CA ASP A 244 2.18 5.18 12.45
C ASP A 244 2.35 6.33 11.46
N THR A 245 3.44 6.35 10.69
CA THR A 245 3.69 7.37 9.68
C THR A 245 2.73 7.24 8.48
N TRP A 246 2.37 6.01 8.11
CA TRP A 246 1.52 5.72 6.95
C TRP A 246 0.02 5.82 7.29
N ALA A 247 -0.37 5.53 8.53
CA ALA A 247 -1.76 5.46 8.95
C ALA A 247 -2.61 6.70 8.60
N PRO A 248 -2.14 7.95 8.74
CA PRO A 248 -2.90 9.14 8.34
C PRO A 248 -3.27 9.17 6.86
N HIS A 249 -2.48 8.53 5.99
CA HIS A 249 -2.69 8.49 4.55
C HIS A 249 -3.59 7.32 4.16
N LEU A 250 -3.34 6.13 4.72
CA LEU A 250 -4.17 4.94 4.44
C LEU A 250 -5.59 5.07 5.00
N THR A 251 -5.77 5.71 6.16
CA THR A 251 -7.09 5.90 6.75
C THR A 251 -8.00 6.77 5.86
N LYS A 252 -7.43 7.75 5.15
CA LYS A 252 -8.20 8.61 4.23
C LYS A 252 -8.77 7.86 3.03
N MET A 253 -8.12 6.77 2.61
CA MET A 253 -8.62 5.92 1.52
C MET A 253 -9.98 5.29 1.84
N GLY A 254 -10.36 5.24 3.13
CA GLY A 254 -11.68 4.77 3.56
C GLY A 254 -11.95 3.29 3.26
N LEU A 255 -10.90 2.48 3.11
CA LEU A 255 -11.02 1.07 2.74
C LEU A 255 -11.61 0.25 3.89
N THR A 256 -12.59 -0.57 3.58
CA THR A 256 -13.12 -1.59 4.48
C THR A 256 -12.31 -2.89 4.41
N SER A 257 -12.37 -3.70 5.46
CA SER A 257 -11.55 -4.94 5.54
C SER A 257 -11.91 -5.89 4.38
N ALA A 258 -13.19 -5.95 4.02
CA ALA A 258 -13.68 -6.71 2.88
C ALA A 258 -13.20 -6.16 1.52
N GLU A 259 -12.94 -4.85 1.40
CA GLU A 259 -12.37 -4.27 0.18
C GLU A 259 -10.88 -4.57 0.07
N LEU A 260 -10.13 -4.48 1.17
CA LEU A 260 -8.73 -4.92 1.22
C LEU A 260 -8.62 -6.40 0.86
N ASP A 261 -9.45 -7.27 1.44
CA ASP A 261 -9.49 -8.69 1.05
C ASP A 261 -9.72 -8.85 -0.45
N LYS A 262 -10.66 -8.11 -1.04
CA LYS A 262 -10.89 -8.15 -2.49
C LYS A 262 -9.68 -7.67 -3.29
N ILE A 263 -8.95 -6.66 -2.82
CA ILE A 263 -7.74 -6.16 -3.50
C ILE A 263 -6.68 -7.26 -3.51
N TYR A 264 -6.34 -7.80 -2.33
CA TYR A 264 -5.35 -8.87 -2.19
C TYR A 264 -5.76 -10.14 -2.94
N GLU A 265 -7.05 -10.50 -2.87
CA GLU A 265 -7.55 -11.64 -3.61
C GLU A 265 -7.50 -11.39 -5.11
N LYS A 266 -7.93 -10.25 -5.64
CA LYS A 266 -7.89 -9.97 -7.10
C LYS A 266 -6.49 -10.08 -7.68
N CYS A 267 -5.48 -9.66 -6.93
CA CYS A 267 -4.09 -9.66 -7.38
C CYS A 267 -3.41 -11.04 -7.27
N LYS A 268 -4.04 -12.07 -6.69
CA LYS A 268 -3.55 -13.45 -6.78
C LYS A 268 -3.68 -13.95 -8.22
N PRO A 269 -2.56 -14.18 -8.95
CA PRO A 269 -2.63 -14.68 -10.32
C PRO A 269 -3.17 -16.11 -10.30
N THR A 270 -4.19 -16.37 -11.10
CA THR A 270 -4.69 -17.73 -11.34
C THR A 270 -4.84 -17.91 -12.85
N SER A 271 -4.67 -19.14 -13.35
CA SER A 271 -4.83 -19.42 -14.78
C SER A 271 -6.19 -18.93 -15.30
N LYS A 272 -7.26 -19.11 -14.51
CA LYS A 272 -8.61 -18.63 -14.85
C LYS A 272 -8.67 -17.11 -14.99
N ARG A 273 -8.04 -16.37 -14.08
CA ARG A 273 -8.02 -14.90 -14.13
C ARG A 273 -7.18 -14.38 -15.28
N VAL A 274 -5.97 -14.91 -15.45
CA VAL A 274 -5.08 -14.52 -16.54
C VAL A 274 -5.76 -14.78 -17.88
N ILE A 275 -6.34 -15.98 -18.08
CA ILE A 275 -7.13 -16.28 -19.27
C ILE A 275 -8.25 -15.25 -19.44
N SER A 276 -9.06 -15.00 -18.39
CA SER A 276 -10.17 -14.03 -18.45
C SER A 276 -9.78 -12.59 -18.78
N MET A 277 -8.50 -12.24 -18.64
CA MET A 277 -7.96 -10.94 -18.99
C MET A 277 -7.47 -10.88 -20.45
N ILE A 278 -7.28 -11.99 -21.14
CA ILE A 278 -6.75 -12.00 -22.52
C ILE A 278 -7.87 -11.71 -23.51
N SER A 279 -7.67 -10.73 -24.38
CA SER A 279 -8.61 -10.37 -25.43
C SER A 279 -7.94 -10.36 -26.79
N PHE A 280 -8.68 -10.77 -27.82
CA PHE A 280 -8.19 -10.80 -29.20
C PHE A 280 -9.02 -9.86 -30.08
N SER A 281 -8.45 -9.45 -31.22
CA SER A 281 -9.19 -8.73 -32.26
C SER A 281 -10.36 -9.57 -32.79
N SER A 282 -11.46 -8.90 -33.16
CA SER A 282 -12.62 -9.56 -33.79
C SER A 282 -12.33 -10.05 -35.21
N ASN A 283 -11.30 -9.49 -35.87
CA ASN A 283 -10.89 -9.84 -37.21
C ASN A 283 -9.46 -10.43 -37.18
N MET A 284 -9.35 -11.76 -37.25
CA MET A 284 -8.08 -12.50 -37.22
C MET A 284 -7.94 -13.42 -38.43
N THR A 285 -6.71 -13.60 -38.91
CA THR A 285 -6.38 -14.59 -39.95
C THR A 285 -6.46 -16.02 -39.42
N GLU A 286 -6.36 -17.03 -40.30
CA GLU A 286 -6.35 -18.44 -39.90
C GLU A 286 -5.13 -18.82 -39.04
N SER A 287 -3.95 -18.25 -39.36
CA SER A 287 -2.72 -18.39 -38.55
C SER A 287 -2.94 -17.83 -37.14
N GLN A 288 -3.42 -16.61 -37.04
CA GLN A 288 -3.69 -15.93 -35.77
C GLN A 288 -4.74 -16.66 -34.93
N ASN A 289 -5.79 -17.22 -35.56
CA ASN A 289 -6.78 -18.07 -34.90
C ASN A 289 -6.20 -19.40 -34.38
N THR A 290 -5.12 -19.88 -34.99
CA THR A 290 -4.43 -21.09 -34.52
C THR A 290 -3.56 -20.77 -33.31
N VAL A 291 -2.84 -19.65 -33.34
CA VAL A 291 -2.00 -19.19 -32.23
C VAL A 291 -2.83 -18.75 -31.02
N SER A 292 -3.99 -18.11 -31.21
CA SER A 292 -4.88 -17.74 -30.10
C SER A 292 -5.34 -18.94 -29.28
N LYS A 293 -5.58 -20.08 -29.93
CA LYS A 293 -5.92 -21.36 -29.27
C LYS A 293 -4.77 -21.93 -28.44
N TYR A 294 -3.52 -21.53 -28.72
CA TYR A 294 -2.37 -21.93 -27.91
C TYR A 294 -2.32 -21.19 -26.56
N LEU A 295 -2.90 -20.00 -26.47
CA LEU A 295 -3.00 -19.21 -25.22
C LEU A 295 -4.25 -19.53 -24.42
N CYS A 296 -5.39 -19.64 -25.11
CA CYS A 296 -6.69 -19.83 -24.48
C CYS A 296 -7.31 -21.14 -24.97
N SER A 297 -7.11 -22.22 -24.23
CA SER A 297 -7.95 -23.41 -24.37
C SER A 297 -9.32 -23.11 -23.76
N ASP A 298 -10.28 -22.69 -24.59
CA ASP A 298 -11.69 -22.44 -24.31
C ASP A 298 -12.02 -21.51 -23.12
N SER A 299 -12.28 -20.22 -23.39
CA SER A 299 -13.28 -19.36 -22.73
C SER A 299 -13.16 -17.91 -23.20
N ILE A 300 -14.30 -17.23 -23.39
CA ILE A 300 -14.41 -15.80 -23.74
C ILE A 300 -14.11 -14.95 -22.51
N CYS A 301 -13.41 -13.83 -22.71
CA CYS A 301 -12.69 -13.08 -21.67
C CYS A 301 -13.08 -11.59 -21.69
N THR A 302 -13.14 -10.97 -20.51
CA THR A 302 -13.56 -9.57 -20.31
C THR A 302 -12.68 -8.88 -19.25
N SER A 303 -12.23 -7.66 -19.60
CA SER A 303 -11.03 -6.90 -19.20
C SER A 303 -9.77 -7.36 -19.94
N LYS A 304 -8.92 -6.43 -20.43
CA LYS A 304 -8.18 -6.58 -21.69
C LYS A 304 -6.66 -6.41 -21.55
N ILE A 305 -5.94 -7.52 -21.53
CA ILE A 305 -4.65 -7.66 -22.20
C ILE A 305 -4.99 -7.87 -23.68
N GLU A 306 -4.73 -6.89 -24.53
CA GLU A 306 -4.94 -7.01 -25.97
C GLU A 306 -3.81 -7.83 -26.59
N VAL A 307 -4.17 -8.95 -27.21
CA VAL A 307 -3.23 -9.75 -27.98
C VAL A 307 -3.24 -9.24 -29.41
N THR A 308 -2.09 -8.73 -29.84
CA THR A 308 -1.84 -8.34 -31.22
C THR A 308 -0.88 -9.32 -31.85
N PHE A 309 -0.98 -9.46 -33.17
CA PHE A 309 -0.11 -10.37 -33.91
C PHE A 309 0.82 -9.58 -34.80
N VAL A 310 2.10 -9.93 -34.73
CA VAL A 310 3.17 -9.32 -35.50
C VAL A 310 3.79 -10.35 -36.43
N HIS A 311 4.07 -9.93 -37.66
CA HIS A 311 4.81 -10.75 -38.60
C HIS A 311 6.25 -10.25 -38.62
N LEU A 312 7.10 -10.84 -37.79
CA LEU A 312 8.51 -10.48 -37.65
C LEU A 312 9.37 -11.56 -38.30
N ASP A 313 10.09 -11.21 -39.36
CA ASP A 313 10.99 -12.13 -40.07
C ASP A 313 12.32 -12.32 -39.30
N GLY A 314 12.67 -13.57 -38.96
CA GLY A 314 14.01 -13.97 -38.51
C GLY A 314 14.22 -13.98 -36.99
N LEU A 315 15.42 -13.61 -36.53
CA LEU A 315 15.85 -13.63 -35.11
C LEU A 315 15.13 -12.59 -34.23
N SER A 316 14.15 -11.86 -34.76
CA SER A 316 13.34 -10.85 -34.06
C SER A 316 11.95 -11.37 -33.67
N SER A 317 11.56 -12.58 -34.09
CA SER A 317 10.27 -13.20 -33.74
C SER A 317 10.26 -13.63 -32.26
N HIS A 318 9.96 -12.69 -31.36
CA HIS A 318 9.85 -12.94 -29.92
C HIS A 318 8.56 -12.34 -29.39
N HIS A 319 8.09 -12.89 -28.28
CA HIS A 319 6.91 -12.37 -27.58
C HIS A 319 7.28 -11.04 -26.91
N VAL A 320 6.49 -10.00 -27.11
CA VAL A 320 6.71 -8.68 -26.50
C VAL A 320 5.50 -8.30 -25.68
N ALA A 321 5.70 -7.90 -24.43
CA ALA A 321 4.64 -7.40 -23.57
C ALA A 321 4.83 -5.90 -23.33
N HIS A 322 3.82 -5.10 -23.66
CA HIS A 322 3.72 -3.69 -23.32
C HIS A 322 2.85 -3.52 -22.08
N THR A 323 3.48 -3.45 -20.91
CA THR A 323 2.77 -3.34 -19.62
C THR A 323 1.97 -2.05 -19.48
N CYS A 324 2.48 -0.92 -19.97
CA CYS A 324 1.76 0.36 -19.92
C CYS A 324 0.55 0.45 -20.85
N ARG A 325 0.43 -0.43 -21.87
CA ARG A 325 -0.72 -0.46 -22.79
C ARG A 325 -1.61 -1.68 -22.62
N ASP A 326 -1.28 -2.56 -21.68
CA ASP A 326 -1.89 -3.88 -21.54
C ASP A 326 -1.90 -4.65 -22.89
N VAL A 327 -0.80 -4.64 -23.66
CA VAL A 327 -0.70 -5.32 -24.97
C VAL A 327 0.32 -6.46 -24.93
N LEU A 328 -0.04 -7.63 -25.48
CA LEU A 328 0.86 -8.74 -25.73
C LEU A 328 1.00 -8.94 -27.25
N GLU A 329 2.18 -8.69 -27.80
CA GLU A 329 2.49 -8.93 -29.20
C GLU A 329 3.04 -10.35 -29.39
N LEU A 330 2.45 -11.08 -30.33
CA LEU A 330 2.80 -12.46 -30.63
C LEU A 330 3.11 -12.67 -32.11
N PRO A 331 4.16 -13.44 -32.43
CA PRO A 331 4.33 -14.00 -33.75
C PRO A 331 3.12 -14.88 -34.17
N ASP A 332 2.78 -14.88 -35.46
CA ASP A 332 1.72 -15.73 -36.00
C ASP A 332 2.22 -16.90 -36.87
N ASP A 333 3.55 -17.07 -36.95
CA ASP A 333 4.24 -18.00 -37.84
C ASP A 333 4.59 -19.37 -37.19
N TYR A 334 4.06 -19.64 -35.98
CA TYR A 334 4.26 -20.90 -35.28
C TYR A 334 3.74 -22.10 -36.08
N GLN A 335 4.62 -23.09 -36.29
CA GLN A 335 4.27 -24.32 -36.99
C GLN A 335 3.49 -25.31 -36.11
N SER A 336 3.68 -25.23 -34.79
CA SER A 336 3.02 -26.13 -33.84
C SER A 336 2.95 -25.55 -32.42
N TYR A 337 2.05 -26.11 -31.59
CA TYR A 337 1.97 -25.77 -30.16
C TYR A 337 3.27 -26.04 -29.39
N PRO A 338 3.99 -27.16 -29.60
CA PRO A 338 5.32 -27.36 -29.00
C PRO A 338 6.32 -26.23 -29.30
N ASP A 339 6.32 -25.70 -30.51
CA ASP A 339 7.23 -24.60 -30.90
C ASP A 339 6.88 -23.31 -30.16
N PHE A 340 5.59 -22.94 -30.18
CA PHE A 340 5.06 -21.83 -29.39
C PHE A 340 5.43 -21.96 -27.91
N ARG A 341 5.13 -23.12 -27.31
CA ARG A 341 5.38 -23.38 -25.88
C ARG A 341 6.88 -23.31 -25.56
N SER A 342 7.74 -23.84 -26.44
CA SER A 342 9.18 -23.82 -26.22
C SER A 342 9.70 -22.39 -26.14
N GLN A 343 9.32 -21.54 -27.09
CA GLN A 343 9.74 -20.15 -27.14
C GLN A 343 9.14 -19.32 -25.98
N PHE A 344 7.86 -19.52 -25.67
CA PHE A 344 7.20 -18.87 -24.53
C PHE A 344 7.88 -19.24 -23.20
N LEU A 345 8.23 -20.52 -23.01
CA LEU A 345 8.94 -20.98 -21.82
C LEU A 345 10.38 -20.50 -21.75
N GLU A 346 11.07 -20.32 -22.88
CA GLU A 346 12.42 -19.78 -22.93
C GLU A 346 12.46 -18.35 -22.37
N ILE A 347 11.48 -17.52 -22.75
CA ILE A 347 11.29 -16.17 -22.21
C ILE A 347 10.97 -16.23 -20.71
N LEU A 348 10.01 -17.07 -20.29
CA LEU A 348 9.67 -17.18 -18.87
C LEU A 348 10.82 -17.69 -17.99
N LYS A 349 11.71 -18.51 -18.55
CA LYS A 349 12.87 -19.08 -17.84
C LYS A 349 14.12 -18.20 -17.90
N SER A 350 14.17 -17.22 -18.80
CA SER A 350 15.38 -16.44 -19.05
C SER A 350 15.83 -15.63 -17.83
N ASN A 351 14.93 -15.38 -16.85
CA ASN A 351 15.13 -14.48 -15.71
C ASN A 351 15.64 -13.07 -16.12
N VAL A 352 15.65 -12.76 -17.42
CA VAL A 352 16.12 -11.52 -18.01
C VAL A 352 14.99 -11.01 -18.88
N TRP A 353 14.23 -10.09 -18.32
CA TRP A 353 13.13 -9.41 -18.99
C TRP A 353 13.68 -8.09 -19.51
N VAL A 354 13.85 -7.99 -20.83
CA VAL A 354 14.23 -6.72 -21.46
C VAL A 354 12.98 -5.86 -21.52
N MET A 355 12.86 -4.93 -20.58
CA MET A 355 11.79 -3.93 -20.58
C MET A 355 12.26 -2.77 -21.45
N ASP A 356 11.62 -2.54 -22.59
CA ASP A 356 11.84 -1.33 -23.39
C ASP A 356 10.77 -0.30 -23.03
N ILE A 357 11.13 0.65 -22.17
CA ILE A 357 10.32 1.84 -21.88
C ILE A 357 10.76 2.92 -22.89
N VAL A 358 9.84 3.32 -23.79
CA VAL A 358 10.04 4.34 -24.83
C VAL A 358 9.71 5.72 -24.29
#